data_AF-A0A6B2VF55-F1
#
_entry.id   AF-A0A6B2VF55-F1
#
_cell.length_a   1.000
_cell.length_b   1.000
_cell.length_c   1.000
_cell.angle_alpha   90.00
_cell.angle_beta   90.00
_cell.angle_gamma   90.00
#
_symmetry.space_group_name_H-M   'P 1'
#
loop_
_entity.id
_entity.type
_entity.pdbx_description
1 polymer ?
#
loop_
_entity_poly.entity_id
_entity_poly.type
_entity_poly.pdbx_seq_one_letter_code
_entity_poly.pdbx_strand_id
1 'polypeptide(L)'
;MTDLPDLEFSYELRVPAAANAGEGWEKPAASAEGVNWDGTVHDLGRTVLAVWRQDCPKRYRGLPAYVEARNNLGAYAEIDDPTPADELVAALEAAIEASQMADLASDMRRQELMDSMRDSLKFGGYSRNNLAHRVRKVMSRPTALKVLKE
;
A
#
# COMPACT_ATOMS: atom_id res chain seq x y z
N MET A 1 18.13 -12.55 -13.34
CA MET A 1 16.84 -11.85 -13.34
C MET A 1 16.26 -12.05 -11.96
N THR A 2 16.23 -11.00 -11.15
CA THR A 2 15.33 -10.96 -9.99
C THR A 2 13.95 -10.79 -10.60
N ASP A 3 13.11 -11.83 -10.53
CA ASP A 3 11.68 -11.67 -10.82
C ASP A 3 11.16 -10.64 -9.83
N LEU A 4 10.94 -9.42 -10.32
CA LEU A 4 10.08 -8.49 -9.61
C LEU A 4 8.70 -9.16 -9.62
N PRO A 5 8.00 -9.23 -8.48
CA PRO A 5 6.66 -9.78 -8.45
C PRO A 5 5.80 -9.03 -9.47
N ASP A 6 4.93 -9.77 -10.16
CA ASP A 6 3.95 -9.16 -11.05
C ASP A 6 3.15 -8.12 -10.27
N LEU A 7 2.98 -6.94 -10.86
CA LEU A 7 2.33 -5.82 -10.18
C LEU A 7 0.81 -6.05 -10.21
N GLU A 8 0.27 -6.44 -9.07
CA GLU A 8 -1.16 -6.70 -8.90
C GLU A 8 -1.83 -5.53 -8.17
N PHE A 9 -2.97 -5.12 -8.69
CA PHE A 9 -3.76 -4.04 -8.11
C PHE A 9 -5.07 -4.56 -7.53
N SER A 10 -5.58 -3.82 -6.55
CA SER A 10 -6.96 -3.95 -6.08
C SER A 10 -7.58 -2.58 -5.90
N TYR A 11 -8.89 -2.51 -6.02
CA TYR A 11 -9.63 -1.28 -5.78
C TYR A 11 -10.99 -1.54 -5.11
N GLU A 12 -11.47 -0.52 -4.42
CA GLU A 12 -12.80 -0.45 -3.84
C GLU A 12 -13.43 0.91 -4.18
N LEU A 13 -14.57 0.89 -4.87
CA LEU A 13 -15.36 2.08 -5.16
C LEU A 13 -16.39 2.30 -4.06
N ARG A 14 -16.38 3.49 -3.47
CA ARG A 14 -17.17 3.86 -2.30
C ARG A 14 -18.16 4.96 -2.64
N VAL A 15 -19.36 4.85 -2.06
CA VAL A 15 -20.46 5.83 -2.15
C VAL A 15 -21.11 6.04 -0.77
N PRO A 16 -21.77 7.18 -0.48
CA PRO A 16 -22.39 7.44 0.80
C PRO A 16 -23.39 6.35 1.26
N ALA A 17 -23.39 6.06 2.57
CA ALA A 17 -24.25 5.06 3.23
C ALA A 17 -25.72 5.17 2.86
N ALA A 18 -26.24 6.40 2.81
CA ALA A 18 -27.63 6.68 2.53
C ALA A 18 -28.07 6.17 1.15
N ALA A 19 -27.13 6.06 0.21
CA ALA A 19 -27.35 5.51 -1.13
C ALA A 19 -27.18 3.99 -1.19
N ASN A 20 -26.44 3.43 -0.23
CA ASN A 20 -26.23 2.00 -0.01
C ASN A 20 -27.25 1.39 0.97
N ALA A 21 -28.41 2.05 1.16
CA ALA A 21 -29.47 1.60 2.04
C ALA A 21 -29.98 0.21 1.63
N GLY A 22 -29.46 -0.82 2.29
CA GLY A 22 -29.69 -2.25 2.00
C GLY A 22 -28.45 -3.12 2.20
N GLU A 23 -27.24 -2.56 2.05
CA GLU A 23 -25.98 -3.34 2.06
C GLU A 23 -24.99 -2.90 3.16
N GLY A 24 -25.27 -1.79 3.86
CA GLY A 24 -24.45 -1.26 4.96
C GLY A 24 -23.37 -0.29 4.48
N TRP A 25 -22.79 0.47 5.42
CA TRP A 25 -21.74 1.46 5.12
C TRP A 25 -20.43 0.81 4.65
N GLU A 26 -20.22 -0.45 5.02
CA GLU A 26 -18.96 -1.17 4.88
C GLU A 26 -18.74 -1.76 3.47
N LYS A 27 -19.81 -1.95 2.68
CA LYS A 27 -19.70 -2.62 1.39
C LYS A 27 -19.38 -1.66 0.25
N PRO A 28 -18.30 -1.88 -0.51
CA PRO A 28 -18.01 -1.08 -1.69
C PRO A 28 -19.10 -1.28 -2.75
N ALA A 29 -19.39 -0.24 -3.51
CA ALA A 29 -20.32 -0.30 -4.64
C ALA A 29 -19.76 -1.08 -5.83
N ALA A 30 -18.43 -1.17 -5.95
CA ALA A 30 -17.72 -2.08 -6.84
C ALA A 30 -16.32 -2.37 -6.27
N SER A 31 -15.78 -3.55 -6.49
CA SER A 31 -14.40 -3.87 -6.12
C SER A 31 -13.79 -4.90 -7.06
N ALA A 32 -12.46 -4.92 -7.13
CA ALA A 32 -11.70 -5.97 -7.79
C ALA A 32 -10.36 -6.20 -7.09
N GLU A 33 -9.83 -7.41 -7.24
CA GLU A 33 -8.53 -7.86 -6.75
C GLU A 33 -7.76 -8.55 -7.89
N GLY A 34 -6.43 -8.54 -7.84
CA GLY A 34 -5.59 -9.18 -8.85
C GLY A 34 -5.70 -8.53 -10.24
N VAL A 35 -5.95 -7.21 -10.29
CA VAL A 35 -6.07 -6.48 -11.55
C VAL A 35 -4.67 -6.28 -12.14
N ASN A 36 -4.44 -6.81 -13.33
CA ASN A 36 -3.24 -6.54 -14.12
C ASN A 36 -3.37 -5.16 -14.78
N TRP A 37 -2.48 -4.24 -14.41
CA TRP A 37 -2.49 -2.85 -14.86
C TRP A 37 -1.07 -2.34 -15.05
N ASP A 38 -0.83 -1.60 -16.13
CA ASP A 38 0.51 -1.13 -16.52
C ASP A 38 0.81 0.31 -16.03
N GLY A 39 -0.15 0.96 -15.36
CA GLY A 39 -0.03 2.34 -14.86
C GLY A 39 0.12 2.45 -13.34
N THR A 40 -0.13 3.65 -12.81
CA THR A 40 -0.05 3.92 -11.37
C THR A 40 -1.33 3.55 -10.62
N VAL A 41 -1.27 3.52 -9.29
CA VAL A 41 -2.46 3.34 -8.44
C VAL A 41 -3.45 4.49 -8.65
N HIS A 42 -2.97 5.72 -8.78
CA HIS A 42 -3.81 6.88 -9.07
C HIS A 42 -4.48 6.76 -10.45
N ASP A 43 -3.77 6.32 -11.49
CA ASP A 43 -4.32 6.15 -12.85
C ASP A 43 -5.42 5.09 -12.89
N LEU A 44 -5.22 3.98 -12.17
CA LEU A 44 -6.24 2.95 -12.02
C LEU A 44 -7.48 3.55 -11.34
N GLY A 45 -7.30 4.26 -10.23
CA GLY A 45 -8.39 4.88 -9.48
C GLY A 45 -9.22 5.85 -10.33
N ARG A 46 -8.55 6.72 -11.10
CA ARG A 46 -9.21 7.63 -12.05
C ARG A 46 -9.97 6.89 -13.13
N THR A 47 -9.37 5.84 -13.70
CA THR A 47 -10.00 5.04 -14.76
C THR A 47 -11.27 4.36 -14.24
N VAL A 48 -11.19 3.71 -13.08
CA VAL A 48 -12.34 3.07 -12.42
C VAL A 48 -13.43 4.10 -12.12
N LEU A 49 -13.07 5.25 -11.56
CA LEU A 49 -14.04 6.30 -11.24
C LEU A 49 -14.68 6.91 -12.48
N ALA A 50 -13.92 7.10 -13.56
CA ALA A 50 -14.41 7.59 -14.84
C ALA A 50 -15.43 6.63 -15.46
N VAL A 51 -15.09 5.33 -15.53
CA VAL A 51 -15.99 4.27 -16.01
C VAL A 51 -17.25 4.21 -15.15
N TRP A 52 -17.11 4.23 -13.83
CA TRP A 52 -18.25 4.24 -12.92
C TRP A 52 -19.17 5.44 -13.16
N ARG A 53 -18.64 6.64 -13.36
CA ARG A 53 -19.48 7.83 -13.62
C ARG A 53 -20.25 7.72 -14.93
N GLN A 54 -19.70 7.06 -15.95
CA GLN A 54 -20.39 6.82 -17.22
C GLN A 54 -21.53 5.81 -17.05
N ASP A 55 -21.26 4.69 -16.37
CA ASP A 55 -22.21 3.57 -16.23
C ASP A 55 -22.95 3.59 -14.88
N CYS A 56 -22.96 4.74 -14.20
CA CYS A 56 -23.45 4.87 -12.83
C CYS A 56 -24.90 4.40 -12.70
N PRO A 57 -25.17 3.39 -11.85
CA PRO A 57 -26.53 2.95 -11.56
C PRO A 57 -27.40 4.12 -11.11
N LYS A 58 -28.67 4.14 -11.52
CA LYS A 58 -29.59 5.26 -11.24
C LYS A 58 -29.68 5.62 -9.75
N ARG A 59 -29.56 4.63 -8.85
CA ARG A 59 -29.58 4.81 -7.39
C ARG A 59 -28.40 5.63 -6.84
N TYR A 60 -27.29 5.68 -7.57
CA TYR A 60 -26.06 6.38 -7.17
C TYR A 60 -25.83 7.70 -7.90
N ARG A 61 -26.68 8.06 -8.87
CA ARG A 61 -26.48 9.25 -9.70
C ARG A 61 -26.53 10.53 -8.86
N GLY A 62 -25.56 11.42 -9.08
CA GLY A 62 -25.46 12.70 -8.39
C GLY A 62 -24.89 12.62 -6.97
N LEU A 63 -24.50 11.42 -6.52
CA LEU A 63 -23.87 11.22 -5.23
C LEU A 63 -22.34 11.25 -5.38
N PRO A 64 -21.60 11.76 -4.38
CA PRO A 64 -20.16 11.68 -4.39
C PRO A 64 -19.72 10.21 -4.38
N ALA A 65 -18.62 9.93 -5.06
CA ALA A 65 -18.00 8.61 -5.11
C ALA A 65 -16.48 8.80 -5.11
N TYR A 66 -15.77 7.89 -4.47
CA TYR A 66 -14.31 7.83 -4.49
C TYR A 66 -13.86 6.38 -4.69
N VAL A 67 -12.62 6.20 -5.14
CA VAL A 67 -11.98 4.90 -5.34
C VAL A 67 -10.77 4.82 -4.43
N GLU A 68 -10.74 3.81 -3.58
CA GLU A 68 -9.54 3.38 -2.87
C GLU A 68 -8.82 2.38 -3.77
N ALA A 69 -7.59 2.67 -4.17
CA ALA A 69 -6.79 1.76 -4.99
C ALA A 69 -5.47 1.45 -4.28
N ARG A 70 -4.94 0.25 -4.50
CA ARG A 70 -3.65 -0.20 -3.95
C ARG A 70 -2.98 -1.21 -4.85
N ASN A 71 -1.65 -1.34 -4.73
CA ASN A 71 -0.90 -2.43 -5.32
C ASN A 71 -0.28 -3.35 -4.26
N ASN A 72 0.17 -4.54 -4.68
CA ASN A 72 0.83 -5.53 -3.83
C ASN A 72 2.23 -5.08 -3.33
N LEU A 73 2.76 -3.96 -3.82
CA LEU A 73 4.02 -3.35 -3.39
C LEU A 73 3.84 -2.29 -2.29
N GLY A 74 2.60 -1.98 -1.91
CA GLY A 74 2.28 -1.06 -0.81
C GLY A 74 1.94 0.37 -1.21
N ALA A 75 1.84 0.68 -2.50
CA ALA A 75 1.29 1.95 -2.93
C ALA A 75 -0.23 1.98 -2.68
N TYR A 76 -0.74 3.12 -2.26
CA TYR A 76 -2.15 3.35 -1.91
C TYR A 76 -2.57 4.77 -2.24
N ALA A 77 -3.77 4.91 -2.81
CA ALA A 77 -4.37 6.20 -3.09
C ALA A 77 -5.90 6.18 -2.89
N GLU A 78 -6.43 7.33 -2.48
CA GLU A 78 -7.86 7.64 -2.52
C GLU A 78 -8.11 8.67 -3.62
N ILE A 79 -8.98 8.33 -4.57
CA ILE A 79 -9.26 9.15 -5.76
C ILE A 79 -10.74 9.53 -5.79
N ASP A 80 -11.04 10.83 -5.71
CA ASP A 80 -12.41 11.38 -5.83
C ASP A 80 -12.62 12.21 -7.11
N ASP A 81 -11.55 12.51 -7.85
CA ASP A 81 -11.56 13.18 -9.15
C ASP A 81 -11.14 12.22 -10.29
N PRO A 82 -12.01 11.90 -11.25
CA PRO A 82 -11.69 11.06 -12.40
C PRO A 82 -10.89 11.79 -13.50
N THR A 83 -10.67 13.10 -13.35
CA THR A 83 -10.00 13.89 -14.38
C THR A 83 -8.56 13.40 -14.53
N PRO A 84 -8.08 13.17 -15.78
CA PRO A 84 -6.68 12.83 -16.02
C PRO A 84 -5.77 13.88 -15.38
N ALA A 85 -4.74 13.43 -14.65
CA ALA A 85 -3.74 14.32 -14.09
C ALA A 85 -2.94 15.00 -15.22
N ASP A 86 -2.56 16.26 -15.00
CA ASP A 86 -1.51 16.87 -15.80
C ASP A 86 -0.14 16.25 -15.44
N GLU A 87 0.87 16.55 -16.26
CA GLU A 87 2.20 15.97 -16.12
C GLU A 87 2.85 16.23 -14.75
N LEU A 88 2.62 17.41 -14.15
CA LEU A 88 3.19 17.76 -12.86
C LEU A 88 2.51 17.01 -11.71
N VAL A 89 1.19 16.90 -11.77
CA VAL A 89 0.41 16.12 -10.80
C VAL A 89 0.75 14.64 -10.91
N ALA A 90 0.81 14.09 -12.13
CA ALA A 90 1.17 12.69 -12.35
C ALA A 90 2.58 12.37 -11.82
N ALA A 91 3.55 13.27 -12.02
CA ALA A 91 4.91 13.10 -11.49
C ALA A 91 4.93 13.14 -9.94
N LEU A 92 4.14 14.03 -9.33
CA LEU A 92 4.00 14.09 -7.88
C LEU A 92 3.39 12.81 -7.31
N GLU A 93 2.32 12.31 -7.91
CA GLU A 93 1.63 11.10 -7.48
C GLU A 93 2.52 9.86 -7.61
N ALA A 94 3.25 9.73 -8.72
CA ALA A 94 4.23 8.67 -8.89
C ALA A 94 5.33 8.74 -7.80
N ALA A 95 5.77 9.93 -7.40
CA ALA A 95 6.74 10.10 -6.31
C ALA A 95 6.14 9.72 -4.94
N ILE A 96 4.86 10.01 -4.69
CA ILE A 96 4.15 9.59 -3.47
C ILE A 96 4.08 8.06 -3.41
N GLU A 97 3.64 7.41 -4.49
CA GLU A 97 3.56 5.95 -4.57
C GLU A 97 4.92 5.30 -4.37
N ALA A 98 5.97 5.84 -5.00
CA ALA A 98 7.33 5.36 -4.81
C ALA A 98 7.82 5.47 -3.36
N SER A 99 7.46 6.54 -2.66
CA SER A 99 7.77 6.71 -1.23
C SER A 99 7.07 5.67 -0.38
N GLN A 100 5.77 5.44 -0.60
CA GLN A 100 4.98 4.44 0.14
C GLN A 100 5.56 3.03 -0.03
N MET A 101 5.92 2.65 -1.26
CA MET A 101 6.54 1.35 -1.53
C MET A 101 7.92 1.22 -0.85
N ALA A 102 8.72 2.30 -0.86
CA ALA A 102 10.02 2.31 -0.19
C ALA A 102 9.89 2.19 1.34
N ASP A 103 8.90 2.85 1.93
CA ASP A 103 8.61 2.78 3.37
C ASP A 103 8.19 1.36 3.77
N LEU A 104 7.25 0.74 3.05
CA LEU A 104 6.85 -0.65 3.30
C LEU A 104 8.04 -1.61 3.17
N ALA A 105 8.83 -1.47 2.10
CA ALA A 105 10.03 -2.29 1.91
C ALA A 105 11.04 -2.11 3.06
N SER A 106 11.24 -0.88 3.54
CA SER A 106 12.10 -0.60 4.70
C SER A 106 11.57 -1.29 5.96
N ASP A 107 10.27 -1.24 6.23
CA ASP A 107 9.66 -1.86 7.40
C ASP A 107 9.76 -3.39 7.36
N MET A 108 9.50 -4.01 6.21
CA MET A 108 9.70 -5.45 6.02
C MET A 108 11.16 -5.86 6.27
N ARG A 109 12.13 -5.13 5.71
CA ARG A 109 13.56 -5.41 5.91
C ARG A 109 14.00 -5.21 7.36
N ARG A 110 13.43 -4.24 8.07
CA ARG A 110 13.69 -4.05 9.50
C ARG A 110 13.16 -5.22 10.32
N GLN A 111 11.96 -5.71 10.00
CA GLN A 111 11.39 -6.87 10.67
C GLN A 111 12.23 -8.14 10.43
N GLU A 112 12.61 -8.41 9.17
CA GLU A 112 13.51 -9.51 8.82
C GLU A 112 14.86 -9.44 9.56
N LEU A 113 15.43 -8.24 9.67
CA LEU A 113 16.65 -8.01 10.44
C LEU A 113 16.45 -8.34 11.93
N MET A 114 15.35 -7.87 12.52
CA MET A 114 15.02 -8.14 13.93
C MET A 114 14.87 -9.63 14.20
N ASP A 115 14.21 -10.36 13.31
CA ASP A 115 14.01 -11.80 13.44
C ASP A 115 15.33 -12.56 13.24
N SER A 116 16.13 -12.16 12.24
CA SER A 116 17.49 -12.71 12.03
C SER A 116 18.41 -12.49 13.24
N MET A 117 18.28 -11.33 13.91
CA MET A 117 19.02 -11.04 15.14
C MET A 117 18.60 -11.96 16.28
N ARG A 118 17.29 -12.20 16.46
CA ARG A 118 16.74 -13.11 17.48
C ARG A 118 17.18 -14.55 17.22
N ASP A 119 17.12 -15.02 15.98
CA ASP A 119 17.57 -16.36 15.59
C ASP A 119 19.07 -16.54 15.79
N SER A 120 19.87 -15.53 15.44
CA SER A 120 21.31 -15.56 15.66
C SER A 120 21.69 -15.60 17.15
N LEU A 121 20.90 -14.96 18.02
CA LEU A 121 21.06 -15.06 19.47
C LEU A 121 20.67 -16.45 19.99
N LYS A 122 19.54 -16.99 19.53
CA LYS A 122 18.93 -18.23 20.02
C LYS A 122 19.67 -19.49 19.53
N PHE A 123 20.06 -19.50 18.26
CA PHE A 123 20.61 -20.68 17.59
C PHE A 123 22.06 -20.50 17.13
N GLY A 124 22.51 -19.26 16.92
CA GLY A 124 23.84 -18.96 16.39
C GLY A 124 24.95 -18.79 17.45
N GLY A 125 24.62 -18.85 18.74
CA GLY A 125 25.59 -18.70 19.83
C GLY A 125 26.21 -17.30 19.95
N TYR A 126 25.67 -16.31 19.24
CA TYR A 126 26.15 -14.94 19.32
C TYR A 126 25.70 -14.25 20.61
N SER A 127 26.59 -13.46 21.23
CA SER A 127 26.19 -12.61 22.35
C SER A 127 25.42 -11.37 21.88
N ARG A 128 24.54 -10.84 22.75
CA ARG A 128 23.78 -9.61 22.46
C ARG A 128 24.67 -8.43 22.05
N ASN A 129 25.84 -8.29 22.66
CA ASN A 129 26.80 -7.23 22.32
C ASN A 129 27.44 -7.44 20.94
N ASN A 130 27.72 -8.69 20.56
CA ASN A 130 28.24 -9.00 19.23
C ASN A 130 27.22 -8.64 18.15
N LEU A 131 25.95 -9.04 18.33
CA LEU A 131 24.87 -8.73 17.41
C LEU A 131 24.62 -7.22 17.30
N ALA A 132 24.53 -6.52 18.43
CA ALA A 132 24.36 -5.06 18.43
C ALA A 132 25.52 -4.32 17.74
N HIS A 133 26.74 -4.85 17.80
CA HIS A 133 27.88 -4.30 17.07
C HIS A 133 27.76 -4.53 15.56
N ARG A 134 27.28 -5.71 15.12
CA ARG A 134 27.12 -6.04 13.69
C ARG A 134 26.08 -5.18 13.01
N VAL A 135 24.97 -4.89 13.67
CA VAL A 135 23.85 -4.11 13.09
C VAL A 135 23.99 -2.59 13.25
N ARG A 136 25.10 -2.10 13.84
CA ARG A 136 25.29 -0.69 14.25
C ARG A 136 25.13 0.36 13.16
N LYS A 137 25.20 -0.04 11.88
CA LYS A 137 25.08 0.86 10.72
C LYS A 137 23.64 1.07 10.27
N VAL A 138 22.74 0.18 10.68
CA VAL A 138 21.32 0.20 10.30
C VAL A 138 20.39 0.33 11.51
N MET A 139 20.89 0.00 12.70
CA MET A 139 20.13 0.07 13.95
C MET A 139 21.01 0.56 15.09
N SER A 140 20.47 1.48 15.91
CA SER A 140 21.18 1.98 17.10
C SER A 140 21.42 0.86 18.11
N ARG A 141 22.52 0.92 18.87
CA ARG A 141 22.82 -0.08 19.90
C ARG A 141 21.69 -0.22 20.95
N PRO A 142 21.08 0.87 21.48
CA PRO A 142 19.94 0.74 22.39
C PRO A 142 18.75 0.01 21.76
N THR A 143 18.40 0.32 20.52
CA THR A 143 17.32 -0.35 19.78
C THR A 143 17.63 -1.84 19.61
N ALA A 144 18.84 -2.17 19.17
CA ALA A 144 19.27 -3.56 18.98
C ALA A 144 19.20 -4.37 20.28
N LEU A 145 19.63 -3.79 21.40
CA LEU A 145 19.55 -4.46 22.70
C LEU A 145 18.11 -4.59 23.22
N LYS A 146 17.20 -3.68 22.85
CA LYS A 146 15.77 -3.82 23.18
C LYS A 146 15.16 -5.01 22.45
N VAL A 147 15.38 -5.11 21.14
CA VAL A 147 14.90 -6.22 20.29
C VAL A 147 15.38 -7.60 20.79
N LEU A 148 16.60 -7.67 21.32
CA LEU A 148 17.23 -8.90 21.81
C LEU A 148 16.91 -9.25 23.28
N LYS A 149 16.12 -8.41 23.96
CA LYS A 149 15.63 -8.65 25.34
C LYS A 149 14.23 -9.25 25.36
N GLU A 150 13.42 -8.91 24.37
CA GLU A 150 12.14 -9.55 24.05
C GLU A 150 12.36 -11.00 23.60
#